data_AF-A0A2W0ED64-F1
#
_entry.id   AF-A0A2W0ED64-F1
#
_cell.length_a   1.000
_cell.length_b   1.000
_cell.length_c   1.000
_cell.angle_alpha   90.00
_cell.angle_beta   90.00
_cell.angle_gamma   90.00
#
_symmetry.space_group_name_H-M   'P 1'
#
loop_
_entity.id
_entity.type
_entity.pdbx_description
1 polymer ?
#
loop_
_entity_poly.entity_id
_entity_poly.type
_entity_poly.pdbx_seq_one_letter_code
_entity_poly.pdbx_strand_id
1 'polypeptide(L)' 'QAGVKLGVNYGLTVSCYQADDDGRACGKCDSCRLRAEGFVAAGISDPTPYF' A
#
# COMPACT_ATOMS: atom_id res chain seq x y z
N GLN A 1 -10.99 4.20 -9.47
CA GLN A 1 -11.10 3.39 -8.22
C GLN A 1 -11.98 2.14 -8.43
N ALA A 2 -11.85 1.40 -9.54
CA ALA A 2 -12.68 0.21 -9.79
C ALA A 2 -12.35 -0.96 -8.85
N GLY A 3 -11.07 -1.19 -8.55
CA GLY A 3 -10.66 -2.29 -7.67
C GLY A 3 -11.27 -2.23 -6.26
N VAL A 4 -11.31 -1.05 -5.65
CA VAL A 4 -11.94 -0.84 -4.32
C VAL A 4 -13.44 -1.16 -4.38
N LYS A 5 -14.13 -0.69 -5.42
CA LYS A 5 -15.56 -0.97 -5.64
C LYS A 5 -15.86 -2.45 -5.89
N LEU A 6 -14.87 -3.19 -6.40
CA LEU A 6 -14.94 -4.63 -6.64
C LEU A 6 -14.47 -5.46 -5.44
N GLY A 7 -14.15 -4.84 -4.30
CA GLY A 7 -13.72 -5.55 -3.09
C GLY A 7 -12.29 -6.09 -3.14
N VAL A 8 -11.42 -5.54 -4.01
CA VAL A 8 -10.01 -5.94 -4.06
C VAL A 8 -9.34 -5.61 -2.72
N ASN A 9 -8.75 -6.62 -2.10
CA ASN A 9 -7.96 -6.43 -0.89
C ASN A 9 -6.55 -5.96 -1.23
N TYR A 10 -6.34 -4.65 -1.20
CA TYR A 10 -5.03 -4.03 -1.45
C TYR A 10 -3.99 -4.33 -0.38
N GLY A 11 -4.38 -4.83 0.81
CA GLY A 11 -3.44 -5.27 1.85
C GLY A 11 -2.66 -6.53 1.47
N LEU A 12 -3.14 -7.29 0.47
CA LEU A 12 -2.45 -8.47 -0.07
C LEU A 12 -1.44 -8.11 -1.17
N THR A 13 -1.30 -6.83 -1.50
CA THR A 13 -0.41 -6.36 -2.57
C THR A 13 0.82 -5.69 -1.98
N VAL A 14 1.98 -6.01 -2.53
CA VAL A 14 3.26 -5.41 -2.14
C VAL A 14 3.77 -4.55 -3.29
N SER A 15 4.00 -3.27 -3.01
CA SER A 15 4.61 -2.32 -3.96
C SER A 15 5.99 -1.83 -3.50
N CYS A 16 6.33 -2.04 -2.22
CA CYS A 16 7.55 -1.55 -1.60
C CYS A 16 8.80 -2.16 -2.27
N TYR A 17 9.81 -1.33 -2.54
CA TYR A 17 11.09 -1.78 -3.11
C TYR A 17 11.98 -2.54 -2.13
N GLN A 18 11.69 -2.41 -0.83
CA GLN A 18 12.47 -2.98 0.27
C GLN A 18 11.53 -3.70 1.24
N ALA A 19 10.52 -4.40 0.71
CA ALA A 19 9.67 -5.21 1.55
C ALA A 19 10.50 -6.28 2.27
N ASP A 20 10.12 -6.60 3.51
CA ASP A 20 10.73 -7.71 4.22
C ASP A 20 10.17 -9.07 3.76
N ASP A 21 10.67 -10.16 4.36
CA ASP A 21 10.25 -11.52 4.04
C ASP A 21 8.76 -11.78 4.35
N ASP A 22 8.15 -10.97 5.23
CA ASP A 22 6.73 -11.01 5.56
C ASP A 22 5.87 -10.16 4.59
N GLY A 23 6.50 -9.49 3.61
CA GLY A 23 5.85 -8.60 2.66
C GLY A 23 5.47 -7.23 3.23
N ARG A 24 5.96 -6.87 4.42
CA ARG A 24 5.72 -5.56 5.04
C ARG A 24 6.56 -4.49 4.35
N ALA A 25 5.98 -3.32 4.15
CA ALA A 25 6.60 -2.20 3.49
C ALA A 25 7.54 -1.43 4.44
N CYS A 26 8.69 -0.98 3.92
CA CYS A 26 9.71 -0.30 4.72
C CYS A 26 9.38 1.14 5.15
N GLY A 27 8.28 1.72 4.67
CA GLY A 27 7.83 3.09 5.01
C GLY A 27 8.72 4.25 4.53
N LYS A 28 9.91 3.97 3.98
CA LYS A 28 10.94 4.99 3.68
C LYS A 28 11.33 5.12 2.21
N CYS A 29 10.95 4.18 1.34
CA CYS A 29 11.23 4.26 -0.09
C CYS A 29 10.16 5.07 -0.84
N ASP A 30 10.49 5.54 -2.05
CA ASP A 30 9.55 6.32 -2.88
C ASP A 30 8.23 5.59 -3.14
N SER A 31 8.27 4.27 -3.36
CA SER A 31 7.05 3.49 -3.57
C SER A 31 6.12 3.52 -2.35
N CYS A 32 6.66 3.46 -1.13
CA CYS A 32 5.86 3.57 0.09
C CYS A 32 5.19 4.94 0.19
N ARG A 33 5.96 6.01 -0.07
CA ARG A 33 5.44 7.38 -0.05
C ARG A 33 4.33 7.58 -1.07
N LEU A 34 4.57 7.21 -2.33
CA LEU A 34 3.58 7.35 -3.42
C LEU A 34 2.32 6.52 -3.15
N ARG A 35 2.48 5.33 -2.58
CA ARG A 35 1.35 4.46 -2.23
C ARG A 35 0.50 5.06 -1.10
N ALA A 36 1.13 5.54 -0.04
CA ALA A 36 0.44 6.22 1.06
C ALA A 36 -0.29 7.48 0.57
N GLU A 37 0.37 8.33 -0.23
CA GLU A 37 -0.25 9.50 -0.88
C GLU A 37 -1.45 9.09 -1.75
N GLY A 38 -1.34 8.00 -2.51
CA GLY A 38 -2.43 7.47 -3.34
C GLY A 38 -3.66 7.04 -2.54
N PHE A 39 -3.48 6.40 -1.39
CA PHE A 39 -4.59 6.04 -0.50
C PHE A 39 -5.25 7.27 0.13
N VAL A 40 -4.44 8.23 0.59
CA VAL A 40 -4.93 9.52 1.12
C VAL A 40 -5.74 10.28 0.06
N ALA A 41 -5.21 10.41 -1.16
CA ALA A 41 -5.89 11.07 -2.26
C ALA A 41 -7.20 10.36 -2.68
N ALA A 42 -7.27 9.04 -2.50
CA ALA A 42 -8.48 8.27 -2.74
C ALA A 42 -9.50 8.34 -1.59
N GLY A 43 -9.13 8.92 -0.44
CA GLY A 43 -9.98 8.94 0.76
C GLY A 43 -10.17 7.56 1.39
N ILE A 44 -9.20 6.67 1.23
CA ILE A 44 -9.26 5.27 1.68
C ILE A 44 -8.17 5.03 2.71
N SER A 45 -8.47 4.28 3.76
CA SER A 45 -7.46 3.84 4.73
C SER A 45 -6.41 2.96 4.05
N ASP A 46 -5.14 3.29 4.20
CA ASP A 46 -4.03 2.50 3.68
C ASP A 46 -3.97 1.14 4.39
N PRO A 47 -4.21 0.00 3.70
CA PRO A 47 -4.15 -1.33 4.31
C PRO A 47 -2.72 -1.91 4.31
N THR A 48 -1.71 -1.14 3.90
CA THR A 48 -0.33 -1.62 3.77
C THR A 48 0.26 -1.91 5.15
N PRO A 49 0.78 -3.13 5.40
CA PRO A 49 1.49 -3.42 6.62
C PRO A 49 2.92 -2.87 6.52
N TYR A 50 3.41 -2.18 7.56
CA TYR A 50 4.74 -1.56 7.61
C TYR A 50 5.63 -2.16 8.71
N PHE A 51 6.95 -1.97 8.63
CA PHE A 51 7.94 -2.31 9.67
C PHE A 51 8.95 -1.19 9.92
#